data_AF-A0A1X7SXR0-F1
#
_entry.id   AF-A0A1X7SXR0-F1
#
_cell.length_a   1.000
_cell.length_b   1.000
_cell.length_c   1.000
_cell.angle_alpha   90.00
_cell.angle_beta   90.00
_cell.angle_gamma   90.00
#
_symmetry.space_group_name_H-M   'P 1'
#
loop_
_entity.id
_entity.type
_entity.pdbx_description
1 polymer ?
#
loop_
_entity_poly.entity_id
_entity_poly.type
_entity_poly.pdbx_seq_one_letter_code
_entity_poly.pdbx_strand_id
1 'polypeptide(L)'
;GTTLDPTAYTHISVNNQSNSSQLIFSPLEGLDDSGEYTCEVSNGVLTRSRSLLNLTVQVNPSPVGSLMAPTIDITNTSVRLTWTLGFNGNAALTGGSVSYTAISNGVGSGQSSFTGETVIEYTVTGLLPFTTYRFSVSVTNSVGDSTVQTVEATTIANAPNAPTLDSVTPVNSTALEATWRDNTDPMIQSAVITYSVVYYQQGQDSSSVTLTVNAPTTTVMIGGLSKGTHYIVQVYATNTIGSSSSSNLLTTRTNIDYLVACGMETTVSSDHGTFEWPETIPDSTVNISCPNGPSGATANRKCTNNSTWESPNVTFCATSVISNQFRNISKVNVTAENVVSIFENLTDLVMSTTDAADQNTDNIRTVSAILNQTAILLSDPKIIMNLSSSELLMTTENTVQILDSIEEWSPAVVETESNNIINSFERIIDALINQDNFTNVTVVENDIALKGESFQQAVFNGIEFTAASI
;
A
#
# COMPACT_ATOMS: atom_id res chain seq x y z
N GLY A 1 70.39 -12.29 -73.46
CA GLY A 1 69.12 -11.57 -73.30
C GLY A 1 68.36 -11.71 -74.59
N THR A 2 67.12 -12.14 -74.51
CA THR A 2 66.16 -12.12 -75.62
C THR A 2 66.03 -10.68 -76.12
N THR A 3 66.28 -10.45 -77.41
CA THR A 3 65.99 -9.17 -78.05
C THR A 3 64.47 -9.00 -78.03
N LEU A 4 63.96 -7.95 -77.38
CA LEU A 4 62.55 -7.58 -77.46
C LEU A 4 62.24 -7.27 -78.93
N ASP A 5 61.44 -8.13 -79.57
CA ASP A 5 60.85 -7.83 -80.87
C ASP A 5 59.62 -6.94 -80.63
N PRO A 6 59.65 -5.65 -81.03
CA PRO A 6 58.52 -4.75 -80.83
C PRO A 6 57.25 -5.23 -81.55
N THR A 7 57.36 -6.17 -82.51
CA THR A 7 56.19 -6.75 -83.18
C THR A 7 55.51 -7.87 -82.39
N ALA A 8 56.15 -8.36 -81.33
CA ALA A 8 55.59 -9.39 -80.45
C ALA A 8 54.62 -8.84 -79.40
N TYR A 9 54.58 -7.52 -79.20
CA TYR A 9 53.75 -6.84 -78.20
C TYR A 9 52.97 -5.70 -78.85
N THR A 10 51.65 -5.71 -78.70
CA THR A 10 50.76 -4.77 -79.40
C THR A 10 50.75 -3.36 -78.82
N HIS A 11 51.20 -3.19 -77.57
CA HIS A 11 51.22 -1.93 -76.82
C HIS A 11 52.61 -1.28 -76.73
N ILE A 12 53.65 -1.97 -77.20
CA ILE A 12 55.03 -1.48 -77.23
C ILE A 12 55.39 -1.10 -78.66
N SER A 13 55.87 0.12 -78.87
CA SER A 13 56.33 0.60 -80.17
C SER A 13 57.67 1.31 -80.08
N VAL A 14 58.45 1.26 -81.16
CA VAL A 14 59.72 1.97 -81.26
C VAL A 14 59.61 3.04 -82.33
N ASN A 15 59.80 4.29 -81.95
CA ASN A 15 59.85 5.43 -82.87
C ASN A 15 61.30 5.86 -83.10
N ASN A 16 61.81 5.65 -84.31
CA ASN A 16 63.17 6.01 -84.70
C ASN A 16 63.19 7.32 -85.49
N GLN A 17 63.96 8.29 -85.03
CA GLN A 17 64.27 9.55 -85.70
C GLN A 17 65.74 9.60 -86.11
N SER A 18 66.13 10.58 -86.92
CA SER A 18 67.49 10.70 -87.47
C SER A 18 68.61 10.80 -86.41
N ASN A 19 68.29 11.20 -85.18
CA ASN A 19 69.24 11.39 -84.08
C ASN A 19 68.77 10.81 -82.73
N SER A 20 67.62 10.13 -82.67
CA SER A 20 67.08 9.56 -81.43
C SER A 20 66.15 8.39 -81.70
N SER A 21 66.13 7.41 -80.81
CA SER A 21 65.15 6.32 -80.80
C SER A 21 64.36 6.37 -79.50
N GLN A 22 63.04 6.21 -79.57
CA GLN A 22 62.13 6.21 -78.43
C GLN A 22 61.42 4.86 -78.32
N LEU A 23 61.44 4.26 -77.13
CA LEU A 23 60.59 3.12 -76.78
C LEU A 23 59.32 3.67 -76.10
N ILE A 24 58.15 3.35 -76.65
CA ILE A 24 56.86 3.90 -76.23
C ILE A 24 55.94 2.75 -75.81
N PHE A 25 55.36 2.88 -74.62
CA PHE A 25 54.30 2.00 -74.09
C PHE A 25 52.98 2.77 -74.16
N SER A 26 51.97 2.25 -74.86
CA SER A 26 50.70 2.96 -75.03
C SER A 26 49.52 2.01 -75.33
N PRO A 27 48.65 1.70 -74.33
CA PRO A 27 48.80 2.01 -72.91
C PRO A 27 49.83 1.10 -72.22
N LEU A 28 50.17 1.39 -70.96
CA LEU A 28 50.90 0.44 -70.10
C LEU A 28 49.98 -0.75 -69.78
N GLU A 29 50.49 -1.98 -69.90
CA GLU A 29 49.77 -3.22 -69.60
C GLU A 29 50.06 -3.76 -68.17
N GLY A 30 50.54 -2.89 -67.28
CA GLY A 30 50.70 -3.19 -65.85
C GLY A 30 52.09 -3.72 -65.50
N LEU A 31 52.16 -4.69 -64.58
CA LEU A 31 53.43 -5.14 -64.00
C LEU A 31 54.33 -5.88 -65.01
N ASP A 32 53.73 -6.51 -66.03
CA ASP A 32 54.45 -7.28 -67.05
C ASP A 32 55.37 -6.41 -67.92
N ASP A 33 55.12 -5.09 -67.98
CA ASP A 33 55.98 -4.13 -68.65
C ASP A 33 57.22 -3.75 -67.82
N SER A 34 57.28 -4.16 -66.55
CA SER A 34 58.45 -3.89 -65.70
C SER A 34 59.61 -4.81 -66.06
N GLY A 35 60.80 -4.26 -66.19
CA GLY A 35 61.97 -5.05 -66.56
C GLY A 35 63.19 -4.21 -66.92
N GLU A 36 64.26 -4.93 -67.26
CA GLU A 36 65.48 -4.32 -67.79
C GLU A 36 65.38 -4.20 -69.31
N TYR A 37 65.43 -2.97 -69.79
CA TYR A 37 65.44 -2.62 -71.21
C TYR A 37 66.82 -2.12 -71.58
N THR A 38 67.36 -2.60 -72.71
CA THR A 38 68.65 -2.12 -73.23
C THR A 38 68.42 -1.35 -74.52
N CYS A 39 68.85 -0.09 -74.55
CA CYS A 39 68.98 0.66 -75.80
C CYS A 39 70.36 0.35 -76.39
N GLU A 40 70.39 -0.22 -77.59
CA GLU A 40 71.62 -0.54 -78.32
C GLU A 40 71.66 0.25 -79.64
N VAL A 41 72.73 1.02 -79.84
CA VAL A 41 73.02 1.71 -81.10
C VAL A 41 74.28 1.12 -81.72
N SER A 42 74.25 0.85 -83.03
CA SER A 42 75.39 0.30 -83.77
C SER A 42 75.59 1.00 -85.11
N ASN A 43 76.83 1.32 -85.47
CA ASN A 43 77.18 2.01 -86.73
C ASN A 43 77.72 1.05 -87.80
N GLY A 44 77.30 -0.23 -87.79
CA GLY A 44 77.69 -1.24 -88.79
C GLY A 44 79.15 -1.74 -88.74
N VAL A 45 80.08 -1.05 -88.07
CA VAL A 45 81.52 -1.37 -88.04
C VAL A 45 81.96 -1.97 -86.69
N LEU A 46 81.21 -2.95 -86.19
CA LEU A 46 81.49 -3.71 -84.94
C LEU A 46 81.45 -2.93 -83.62
N THR A 47 81.30 -1.61 -83.63
CA THR A 47 81.12 -0.79 -82.42
C THR A 47 79.63 -0.70 -82.05
N ARG A 48 79.31 -1.14 -80.83
CA ARG A 48 77.97 -1.09 -80.22
C ARG A 48 78.04 -0.28 -78.94
N SER A 49 77.17 0.71 -78.79
CA SER A 49 76.96 1.41 -77.53
C SER A 49 75.65 0.92 -76.92
N ARG A 50 75.69 0.60 -75.63
CA ARG A 50 74.54 0.09 -74.89
C ARG A 50 74.28 0.96 -73.67
N SER A 51 73.01 1.22 -73.41
CA SER A 51 72.54 1.83 -72.17
C SER A 51 71.44 0.96 -71.59
N LEU A 52 71.56 0.65 -70.30
CA LEU A 52 70.55 -0.12 -69.57
C LEU A 52 69.59 0.82 -68.87
N LEU A 53 68.31 0.50 -68.96
CA LEU A 53 67.21 1.20 -68.31
C LEU A 53 66.36 0.18 -67.56
N ASN A 54 66.18 0.36 -66.27
CA ASN A 54 65.22 -0.41 -65.50
C ASN A 54 63.90 0.36 -65.45
N LEU A 55 62.88 -0.19 -66.09
CA LEU A 55 61.51 0.33 -66.01
C LEU A 55 60.78 -0.42 -64.88
N THR A 56 60.16 0.34 -63.98
CA THR A 56 59.31 -0.21 -62.93
C THR A 56 57.94 0.44 -63.04
N VAL A 57 56.93 -0.35 -63.37
CA VAL A 57 55.54 0.11 -63.42
C VAL A 57 54.97 0.08 -62.02
N GLN A 58 54.37 1.21 -61.62
CA GLN A 58 53.65 1.34 -60.37
C GLN A 58 52.17 1.05 -60.59
N VAL A 59 51.56 0.31 -59.68
CA VAL A 59 50.13 -0.03 -59.68
C VAL A 59 49.53 0.27 -58.32
N ASN A 60 48.20 0.27 -58.21
CA ASN A 60 47.53 0.33 -56.90
C ASN A 60 48.04 -0.81 -55.99
N PRO A 61 48.15 -0.58 -54.68
CA PRO A 61 48.59 -1.62 -53.76
C PRO A 61 47.54 -2.74 -53.67
N SER A 62 47.98 -3.94 -53.33
CA SER A 62 47.06 -5.04 -53.00
C SER A 62 46.25 -4.71 -51.75
N PRO A 63 45.00 -5.22 -51.63
CA PRO A 63 44.25 -5.15 -50.37
C PRO A 63 45.06 -5.70 -49.20
N VAL A 64 44.77 -5.21 -47.99
CA VAL A 64 45.36 -5.74 -46.76
C VAL A 64 45.04 -7.23 -46.59
N GLY A 65 45.95 -8.00 -46.02
CA GLY A 65 45.72 -9.41 -45.69
C GLY A 65 45.20 -9.57 -44.26
N SER A 66 44.57 -10.72 -43.98
CA SER A 66 44.22 -11.15 -42.61
C SER A 66 43.59 -10.05 -41.74
N LEU A 67 42.65 -9.28 -42.29
CA LEU A 67 41.95 -8.24 -41.51
C LEU A 67 41.11 -8.89 -40.42
N MET A 68 41.36 -8.51 -39.18
CA MET A 68 40.72 -9.09 -38.00
C MET A 68 40.35 -8.01 -36.98
N ALA A 69 39.35 -8.32 -36.16
CA ALA A 69 38.98 -7.59 -34.95
C ALA A 69 39.10 -8.55 -33.75
N PRO A 70 40.26 -8.61 -33.08
CA PRO A 70 40.48 -9.52 -31.96
C PRO A 70 39.50 -9.24 -30.81
N THR A 71 38.83 -10.26 -30.29
CA THR A 71 37.77 -10.10 -29.27
C THR A 71 38.26 -9.46 -27.97
N ILE A 72 39.54 -9.65 -27.61
CA ILE A 72 40.15 -9.04 -26.42
C ILE A 72 40.34 -7.53 -26.53
N ASP A 73 40.40 -7.00 -27.75
CA ASP A 73 40.60 -5.57 -28.03
C ASP A 73 39.30 -4.85 -28.44
N ILE A 74 38.15 -5.45 -28.11
CA ILE A 74 36.83 -4.86 -28.28
C ILE A 74 36.37 -4.29 -26.94
N THR A 75 35.93 -3.04 -26.93
CA THR A 75 35.26 -2.43 -25.79
C THR A 75 33.79 -2.13 -26.14
N ASN A 76 33.06 -1.48 -25.24
CA ASN A 76 31.71 -1.02 -25.56
C ASN A 76 31.69 0.18 -26.52
N THR A 77 32.81 0.86 -26.73
CA THR A 77 32.88 2.09 -27.54
C THR A 77 34.04 2.11 -28.54
N SER A 78 34.83 1.04 -28.64
CA SER A 78 35.96 0.95 -29.55
C SER A 78 36.24 -0.47 -30.02
N VAL A 79 36.85 -0.59 -31.21
CA VAL A 79 37.36 -1.84 -31.77
C VAL A 79 38.75 -1.58 -32.34
N ARG A 80 39.74 -2.36 -31.93
CA ARG A 80 41.07 -2.37 -32.57
C ARG A 80 41.08 -3.37 -33.72
N LEU A 81 41.41 -2.88 -34.90
CA LEU A 81 41.58 -3.68 -36.11
C LEU A 81 43.06 -3.96 -36.32
N THR A 82 43.37 -5.17 -36.81
CA THR A 82 44.73 -5.60 -37.15
C THR A 82 44.73 -6.29 -38.50
N TRP A 83 45.78 -6.09 -39.29
CA TRP A 83 45.91 -6.70 -40.62
C TRP A 83 47.38 -6.95 -40.99
N THR A 84 47.62 -7.60 -42.12
CA THR A 84 48.94 -7.76 -42.74
C THR A 84 49.03 -6.94 -44.02
N LEU A 85 50.23 -6.50 -44.39
CA LEU A 85 50.45 -5.77 -45.64
C LEU A 85 50.63 -6.76 -46.81
N GLY A 86 50.00 -6.44 -47.94
CA GLY A 86 50.19 -7.14 -49.21
C GLY A 86 51.29 -6.50 -50.06
N PHE A 87 51.25 -6.74 -51.37
CA PHE A 87 52.13 -6.08 -52.33
C PHE A 87 51.83 -4.57 -52.39
N ASN A 88 52.86 -3.72 -52.30
CA ASN A 88 52.71 -2.26 -52.27
C ASN A 88 52.55 -1.61 -53.66
N GLY A 89 52.55 -2.39 -54.74
CA GLY A 89 52.37 -1.85 -56.08
C GLY A 89 53.62 -1.17 -56.65
N ASN A 90 54.83 -1.53 -56.20
CA ASN A 90 56.10 -0.88 -56.56
C ASN A 90 56.18 0.62 -56.21
N ALA A 91 55.34 1.08 -55.29
CA ALA A 91 55.36 2.43 -54.75
C ALA A 91 55.25 2.37 -53.22
N ALA A 92 55.89 3.29 -52.51
CA ALA A 92 55.76 3.37 -51.06
C ALA A 92 54.30 3.62 -50.67
N LEU A 93 53.82 2.92 -49.64
CA LEU A 93 52.51 3.20 -49.05
C LEU A 93 52.60 4.56 -48.34
N THR A 94 51.61 5.41 -48.54
CA THR A 94 51.52 6.73 -47.90
C THR A 94 50.58 6.74 -46.70
N GLY A 95 49.71 5.73 -46.61
CA GLY A 95 48.68 5.63 -45.58
C GLY A 95 47.54 4.73 -46.01
N GLY A 96 46.33 5.08 -45.59
CA GLY A 96 45.12 4.37 -45.96
C GLY A 96 43.87 4.94 -45.30
N SER A 97 42.76 4.22 -45.42
CA SER A 97 41.50 4.60 -44.80
C SER A 97 40.85 3.42 -44.06
N VAL A 98 40.19 3.75 -42.95
CA VAL A 98 39.32 2.85 -42.21
C VAL A 98 37.94 3.47 -42.19
N SER A 99 36.93 2.72 -42.65
CA SER A 99 35.52 3.12 -42.53
C SER A 99 34.74 2.08 -41.73
N TYR A 100 33.63 2.50 -41.15
CA TYR A 100 32.74 1.62 -40.41
C TYR A 100 31.28 1.96 -40.69
N THR A 101 30.42 0.96 -40.63
CA THR A 101 28.97 1.13 -40.75
C THR A 101 28.26 0.16 -39.82
N ALA A 102 27.34 0.68 -39.00
CA ALA A 102 26.50 -0.13 -38.12
C ALA A 102 25.51 -0.94 -38.95
N ILE A 103 25.45 -2.24 -38.71
CA ILE A 103 24.62 -3.19 -39.45
C ILE A 103 23.44 -3.70 -38.62
N SER A 104 23.56 -3.78 -37.29
CA SER A 104 22.49 -4.31 -36.43
C SER A 104 21.38 -3.29 -36.14
N ASN A 105 21.71 -2.01 -35.94
CA ASN A 105 20.76 -0.95 -35.61
C ASN A 105 20.65 0.15 -36.69
N GLY A 106 21.47 0.08 -37.75
CA GLY A 106 21.45 1.01 -38.89
C GLY A 106 21.88 2.45 -38.58
N VAL A 107 22.34 2.74 -37.35
CA VAL A 107 22.70 4.10 -36.91
C VAL A 107 24.16 4.12 -36.50
N GLY A 108 24.99 4.78 -37.32
CA GLY A 108 26.42 4.96 -37.07
C GLY A 108 27.25 4.59 -38.28
N SER A 109 27.89 5.60 -38.88
CA SER A 109 28.91 5.38 -39.91
C SER A 109 29.98 6.45 -39.77
N GLY A 110 31.18 6.14 -40.23
CA GLY A 110 32.28 7.07 -40.21
C GLY A 110 33.46 6.55 -41.03
N GLN A 111 34.38 7.46 -41.30
CA GLN A 111 35.62 7.16 -41.99
C GLN A 111 36.73 8.00 -41.41
N SER A 112 37.90 7.39 -41.28
CA SER A 112 39.13 8.03 -40.86
C SER A 112 40.26 7.61 -41.79
N SER A 113 41.23 8.49 -41.96
CA SER A 113 42.47 8.20 -42.68
C SER A 113 43.62 8.02 -41.69
N PHE A 114 44.60 7.22 -42.09
CA PHE A 114 45.87 7.08 -41.38
C PHE A 114 47.03 7.30 -42.35
N THR A 115 48.19 7.68 -41.82
CA THR A 115 49.40 7.96 -42.60
C THR A 115 50.56 7.10 -42.12
N GLY A 116 51.38 6.61 -43.05
CA GLY A 116 52.57 5.81 -42.76
C GLY A 116 52.65 4.53 -43.58
N GLU A 117 53.88 4.09 -43.84
CA GLU A 117 54.12 2.99 -44.80
C GLU A 117 53.90 1.59 -44.20
N THR A 118 53.97 1.47 -42.86
CA THR A 118 53.98 0.18 -42.14
C THR A 118 52.84 0.06 -41.13
N VAL A 119 51.75 0.81 -41.31
CA VAL A 119 50.61 0.76 -40.39
C VAL A 119 49.85 -0.56 -40.59
N ILE A 120 49.74 -1.34 -39.52
CA ILE A 120 49.11 -2.67 -39.52
C ILE A 120 47.97 -2.79 -38.50
N GLU A 121 47.64 -1.69 -37.83
CA GLU A 121 46.58 -1.64 -36.84
C GLU A 121 45.94 -0.26 -36.78
N TYR A 122 44.66 -0.22 -36.39
CA TYR A 122 43.92 1.01 -36.18
C TYR A 122 42.77 0.80 -35.19
N THR A 123 42.63 1.70 -34.22
CA THR A 123 41.53 1.66 -33.26
C THR A 123 40.43 2.63 -33.66
N VAL A 124 39.27 2.09 -33.99
CA VAL A 124 38.05 2.88 -34.20
C VAL A 124 37.40 3.14 -32.86
N THR A 125 37.12 4.40 -32.53
CA THR A 125 36.54 4.85 -31.25
C THR A 125 35.22 5.58 -31.45
N GLY A 126 34.44 5.77 -30.39
CA GLY A 126 33.16 6.49 -30.45
C GLY A 126 32.03 5.64 -31.05
N LEU A 127 32.17 4.31 -31.00
CA LEU A 127 31.14 3.37 -31.43
C LEU A 127 30.04 3.27 -30.38
N LEU A 128 28.82 2.94 -30.81
CA LEU A 128 27.72 2.60 -29.90
C LEU A 128 27.94 1.22 -29.26
N PRO A 129 27.61 1.04 -27.97
CA PRO A 129 27.58 -0.26 -27.30
C PRO A 129 26.61 -1.24 -27.95
N PHE A 130 26.86 -2.53 -27.73
CA PHE A 130 26.01 -3.64 -28.19
C PHE A 130 25.61 -3.57 -29.68
N THR A 131 26.50 -3.04 -30.52
CA THR A 131 26.20 -2.77 -31.93
C THR A 131 27.18 -3.53 -32.82
N THR A 132 26.65 -4.24 -33.81
CA THR A 132 27.45 -4.92 -34.83
C THR A 132 27.83 -3.92 -35.90
N TYR A 133 29.12 -3.80 -36.18
CA TYR A 133 29.68 -2.95 -37.22
C TYR A 133 30.40 -3.78 -38.28
N ARG A 134 30.32 -3.33 -39.52
CA ARG A 134 31.22 -3.74 -40.60
C ARG A 134 32.30 -2.68 -40.75
N PHE A 135 33.54 -3.08 -40.52
CA PHE A 135 34.73 -2.27 -40.72
C PHE A 135 35.32 -2.56 -42.09
N SER A 136 35.81 -1.53 -42.78
CA SER A 136 36.49 -1.66 -44.08
C SER A 136 37.82 -0.94 -44.06
N VAL A 137 38.88 -1.59 -44.54
CA VAL A 137 40.24 -1.04 -44.57
C VAL A 137 40.78 -1.03 -46.01
N SER A 138 41.41 0.07 -46.41
CA SER A 138 42.21 0.19 -47.62
C SER A 138 43.56 0.84 -47.33
N VAL A 139 44.57 0.56 -48.15
CA VAL A 139 45.89 1.21 -48.11
C VAL A 139 46.14 1.98 -49.40
N THR A 140 46.93 3.04 -49.34
CA THR A 140 47.10 4.02 -50.41
C THR A 140 48.58 4.16 -50.75
N ASN A 141 48.93 4.16 -52.05
CA ASN A 141 50.25 4.56 -52.55
C ASN A 141 50.11 5.76 -53.51
N SER A 142 51.20 6.14 -54.21
CA SER A 142 51.19 7.26 -55.15
C SER A 142 50.29 7.06 -56.38
N VAL A 143 49.88 5.83 -56.69
CA VAL A 143 48.96 5.50 -57.79
C VAL A 143 47.51 5.60 -57.34
N GLY A 144 47.21 5.14 -56.12
CA GLY A 144 45.89 5.24 -55.52
C GLY A 144 45.63 4.20 -54.42
N ASP A 145 44.36 3.96 -54.13
CA ASP A 145 43.91 3.06 -53.07
C ASP A 145 43.85 1.59 -53.51
N SER A 146 44.07 0.67 -52.57
CA SER A 146 43.75 -0.74 -52.74
C SER A 146 42.23 -0.96 -52.79
N THR A 147 41.80 -2.14 -53.24
CA THR A 147 40.44 -2.61 -52.93
C THR A 147 40.24 -2.71 -51.42
N VAL A 148 39.01 -2.50 -50.95
CA VAL A 148 38.67 -2.59 -49.52
C VAL A 148 38.61 -4.03 -49.04
N GLN A 149 39.03 -4.26 -47.80
CA GLN A 149 38.81 -5.50 -47.07
C GLN A 149 37.90 -5.25 -45.88
N THR A 150 37.03 -6.20 -45.56
CA THR A 150 36.00 -6.00 -44.54
C THR A 150 36.04 -7.05 -43.44
N VAL A 151 35.74 -6.64 -42.21
CA VAL A 151 35.52 -7.53 -41.06
C VAL A 151 34.34 -7.02 -40.25
N GLU A 152 33.59 -7.93 -39.62
CA GLU A 152 32.49 -7.60 -38.73
C GLU A 152 32.86 -7.87 -37.28
N ALA A 153 32.46 -6.95 -36.39
CA ALA A 153 32.60 -7.13 -34.95
C ALA A 153 31.47 -6.45 -34.20
N THR A 154 31.11 -6.98 -33.04
CA THR A 154 30.07 -6.42 -32.17
C THR A 154 30.72 -5.83 -30.93
N THR A 155 30.46 -4.55 -30.66
CA THR A 155 30.94 -3.89 -29.44
C THR A 155 30.31 -4.52 -28.20
N ILE A 156 31.03 -4.45 -27.07
CA ILE A 156 30.52 -4.98 -25.80
C ILE A 156 29.27 -4.21 -25.39
N ALA A 157 28.29 -4.90 -24.80
CA ALA A 157 27.09 -4.26 -24.26
C ALA A 157 27.38 -3.45 -22.99
N ASN A 158 26.48 -2.56 -22.60
CA ASN A 158 26.54 -1.96 -21.28
C ASN A 158 25.93 -2.89 -20.21
N ALA A 159 26.32 -2.67 -18.95
CA ALA A 159 25.60 -3.21 -17.80
C ALA A 159 24.17 -2.64 -17.75
N PRO A 160 23.21 -3.33 -17.09
CA PRO A 160 21.83 -2.90 -17.06
C PRO A 160 21.66 -1.53 -16.38
N ASN A 161 20.61 -0.81 -16.76
CA ASN A 161 20.12 0.32 -15.98
C ASN A 161 19.56 -0.16 -14.63
N ALA A 162 19.57 0.72 -13.63
CA ALA A 162 18.93 0.44 -12.35
C ALA A 162 17.43 0.11 -12.53
N PRO A 163 16.92 -0.96 -11.91
CA PRO A 163 15.48 -1.20 -11.84
C PRO A 163 14.75 -0.06 -11.11
N THR A 164 13.45 0.07 -11.36
CA THR A 164 12.58 0.90 -10.52
C THR A 164 11.85 -0.01 -9.54
N LEU A 165 12.05 0.20 -8.24
CA LEU A 165 11.33 -0.53 -7.20
C LEU A 165 9.95 0.13 -7.04
N ASP A 166 8.92 -0.55 -7.55
CA ASP A 166 7.56 -0.03 -7.69
C ASP A 166 6.80 -0.09 -6.36
N SER A 167 6.91 -1.20 -5.63
CA SER A 167 6.27 -1.36 -4.33
C SER A 167 7.01 -2.32 -3.40
N VAL A 168 6.86 -2.08 -2.09
CA VAL A 168 7.19 -3.05 -1.03
C VAL A 168 6.07 -3.05 -0.01
N THR A 169 5.27 -4.11 0.00
CA THR A 169 4.03 -4.20 0.81
C THR A 169 4.10 -5.35 1.81
N PRO A 170 3.61 -5.16 3.05
CA PRO A 170 3.56 -6.24 4.02
C PRO A 170 2.50 -7.28 3.64
N VAL A 171 2.90 -8.55 3.61
CA VAL A 171 1.98 -9.67 3.37
C VAL A 171 1.47 -10.24 4.68
N ASN A 172 2.34 -10.36 5.68
CA ASN A 172 1.97 -10.74 7.05
C ASN A 172 3.00 -10.14 8.03
N SER A 173 3.00 -10.60 9.28
CA SER A 173 3.89 -10.06 10.30
C SER A 173 5.36 -10.42 10.12
N THR A 174 5.69 -11.36 9.24
CA THR A 174 7.06 -11.87 9.03
C THR A 174 7.48 -11.89 7.56
N ALA A 175 6.68 -11.31 6.67
CA ALA A 175 6.97 -11.30 5.24
C ALA A 175 6.51 -10.02 4.52
N LEU A 176 7.30 -9.63 3.52
CA LEU A 176 7.01 -8.53 2.58
C LEU A 176 6.97 -9.09 1.15
N GLU A 177 6.23 -8.43 0.28
CA GLU A 177 6.30 -8.61 -1.17
C GLU A 177 6.94 -7.37 -1.80
N ALA A 178 7.96 -7.56 -2.63
CA ALA A 178 8.61 -6.49 -3.37
C ALA A 178 8.39 -6.67 -4.86
N THR A 179 8.00 -5.61 -5.56
CA THR A 179 7.78 -5.61 -7.02
C THR A 179 8.55 -4.48 -7.68
N TRP A 180 9.12 -4.73 -8.87
CA TRP A 180 9.92 -3.77 -9.61
C TRP A 180 9.71 -3.86 -11.12
N ARG A 181 10.29 -2.91 -11.83
CA ARG A 181 10.30 -2.83 -13.29
C ARG A 181 11.73 -2.81 -13.84
N ASP A 182 11.95 -3.57 -14.91
CA ASP A 182 13.18 -3.56 -15.70
C ASP A 182 13.26 -2.28 -16.55
N ASN A 183 14.41 -1.61 -16.52
CA ASN A 183 14.69 -0.40 -17.31
C ASN A 183 15.82 -0.60 -18.34
N THR A 184 16.14 -1.86 -18.65
CA THR A 184 17.18 -2.22 -19.61
C THR A 184 16.83 -1.71 -21.01
N ASP A 185 17.77 -1.01 -21.65
CA ASP A 185 17.62 -0.57 -23.04
C ASP A 185 18.20 -1.64 -23.99
N PRO A 186 17.34 -2.37 -24.73
CA PRO A 186 17.79 -3.46 -25.59
C PRO A 186 18.66 -2.99 -26.77
N MET A 187 18.73 -1.68 -27.07
CA MET A 187 19.60 -1.16 -28.13
C MET A 187 21.08 -1.08 -27.73
N ILE A 188 21.38 -0.97 -26.44
CA ILE A 188 22.75 -0.74 -25.93
C ILE A 188 23.16 -1.66 -24.78
N GLN A 189 22.22 -2.45 -24.24
CA GLN A 189 22.43 -3.35 -23.11
C GLN A 189 22.00 -4.78 -23.46
N SER A 190 22.72 -5.77 -22.92
CA SER A 190 22.29 -7.17 -23.02
C SER A 190 21.24 -7.49 -21.97
N ALA A 191 20.42 -8.51 -22.23
CA ALA A 191 19.30 -8.90 -21.37
C ALA A 191 19.74 -9.21 -19.93
N VAL A 192 18.90 -8.79 -18.97
CA VAL A 192 19.08 -9.11 -17.55
C VAL A 192 18.94 -10.61 -17.35
N ILE A 193 19.83 -11.19 -16.53
CA ILE A 193 19.84 -12.61 -16.17
C ILE A 193 19.26 -12.77 -14.76
N THR A 194 19.66 -11.90 -13.82
CA THR A 194 19.20 -11.95 -12.44
C THR A 194 18.96 -10.56 -11.85
N TYR A 195 18.10 -10.52 -10.84
CA TYR A 195 17.92 -9.42 -9.92
C TYR A 195 18.43 -9.79 -8.53
N SER A 196 19.16 -8.88 -7.90
CA SER A 196 19.59 -9.00 -6.51
C SER A 196 18.75 -8.06 -5.65
N VAL A 197 17.89 -8.63 -4.81
CA VAL A 197 17.04 -7.89 -3.86
C VAL A 197 17.76 -7.84 -2.52
N VAL A 198 18.25 -6.66 -2.16
CA VAL A 198 18.98 -6.43 -0.91
C VAL A 198 18.03 -5.77 0.08
N TYR A 199 17.93 -6.32 1.28
CA TYR A 199 17.08 -5.79 2.34
C TYR A 199 17.76 -5.86 3.70
N TYR A 200 17.39 -4.93 4.58
CA TYR A 200 17.91 -4.83 5.94
C TYR A 200 16.95 -4.07 6.84
N GLN A 201 17.04 -4.33 8.14
CA GLN A 201 16.27 -3.57 9.13
C GLN A 201 16.77 -2.13 9.17
N GLN A 202 15.84 -1.16 9.26
CA GLN A 202 16.19 0.26 9.33
C GLN A 202 17.18 0.53 10.48
N GLY A 203 18.33 1.12 10.16
CA GLY A 203 19.42 1.35 11.11
C GLY A 203 20.42 0.18 11.27
N GLN A 204 20.30 -0.88 10.47
CA GLN A 204 21.16 -2.09 10.50
C GLN A 204 21.70 -2.47 9.10
N ASP A 205 22.17 -1.50 8.32
CA ASP A 205 22.62 -1.69 6.93
C ASP A 205 23.78 -2.71 6.78
N SER A 206 24.68 -2.76 7.77
CA SER A 206 25.78 -3.74 7.81
C SER A 206 25.31 -5.20 7.88
N SER A 207 24.05 -5.45 8.22
CA SER A 207 23.45 -6.77 8.37
C SER A 207 22.49 -7.09 7.20
N SER A 208 22.75 -6.51 6.03
CA SER A 208 21.92 -6.71 4.84
C SER A 208 21.96 -8.14 4.31
N VAL A 209 20.81 -8.57 3.81
CA VAL A 209 20.60 -9.89 3.20
C VAL A 209 20.28 -9.69 1.73
N THR A 210 20.84 -10.55 0.87
CA THR A 210 20.61 -10.51 -0.57
C THR A 210 19.87 -11.76 -1.04
N LEU A 211 18.75 -11.56 -1.73
CA LEU A 211 18.03 -12.61 -2.44
C LEU A 211 18.28 -12.47 -3.94
N THR A 212 18.48 -13.60 -4.62
CA THR A 212 18.64 -13.61 -6.08
C THR A 212 17.38 -14.13 -6.74
N VAL A 213 16.90 -13.40 -7.74
CA VAL A 213 15.68 -13.69 -8.51
C VAL A 213 16.06 -13.78 -9.97
N ASN A 214 15.65 -14.85 -10.67
CA ASN A 214 15.95 -15.00 -12.09
C ASN A 214 15.01 -14.15 -12.94
N ALA A 215 15.57 -13.42 -13.91
CA ALA A 215 14.78 -12.74 -14.93
C ALA A 215 13.96 -13.77 -15.76
N PRO A 216 12.79 -13.39 -16.30
CA PRO A 216 12.18 -12.06 -16.31
C PRO A 216 11.31 -11.76 -15.08
N THR A 217 11.41 -12.54 -14.00
CA THR A 217 10.57 -12.35 -12.82
C THR A 217 10.93 -11.06 -12.11
N THR A 218 9.94 -10.19 -11.87
CA THR A 218 10.13 -8.88 -11.23
C THR A 218 9.33 -8.70 -9.93
N THR A 219 9.05 -9.81 -9.26
CA THR A 219 8.44 -9.84 -7.92
C THR A 219 9.14 -10.87 -7.04
N VAL A 220 9.21 -10.63 -5.73
CA VAL A 220 9.69 -11.61 -4.75
C VAL A 220 9.02 -11.47 -3.40
N MET A 221 8.83 -12.61 -2.74
CA MET A 221 8.45 -12.71 -1.34
C MET A 221 9.69 -12.74 -0.45
N ILE A 222 9.82 -11.75 0.43
CA ILE A 222 10.89 -11.64 1.43
C ILE A 222 10.34 -12.15 2.76
N GLY A 223 10.73 -13.37 3.17
CA GLY A 223 10.27 -14.01 4.41
C GLY A 223 11.28 -13.97 5.56
N GLY A 224 10.87 -14.49 6.73
CA GLY A 224 11.74 -14.64 7.90
C GLY A 224 12.06 -13.32 8.61
N LEU A 225 11.19 -12.32 8.46
CA LEU A 225 11.38 -10.97 8.99
C LEU A 225 10.83 -10.85 10.42
N SER A 226 11.35 -9.87 11.15
CA SER A 226 10.85 -9.53 12.49
C SER A 226 9.52 -8.79 12.42
N LYS A 227 8.64 -9.05 13.40
CA LYS A 227 7.28 -8.51 13.47
C LYS A 227 7.26 -7.03 13.81
N GLY A 228 6.42 -6.27 13.12
CA GLY A 228 6.26 -4.83 13.37
C GLY A 228 7.53 -4.00 13.14
N THR A 229 8.44 -4.46 12.28
CA THR A 229 9.78 -3.90 12.10
C THR A 229 9.90 -3.20 10.74
N HIS A 230 10.59 -2.05 10.70
CA HIS A 230 10.87 -1.33 9.47
C HIS A 230 12.05 -1.94 8.71
N TYR A 231 11.84 -2.25 7.44
CA TYR A 231 12.86 -2.76 6.52
C TYR A 231 13.04 -1.80 5.35
N ILE A 232 14.28 -1.63 4.92
CA ILE A 232 14.67 -0.95 3.69
C ILE A 232 14.97 -2.02 2.65
N VAL A 233 14.46 -1.81 1.43
CA VAL A 233 14.65 -2.72 0.29
C VAL A 233 15.17 -1.95 -0.92
N GLN A 234 16.09 -2.57 -1.66
CA GLN A 234 16.63 -2.10 -2.93
C GLN A 234 16.86 -3.29 -3.88
N VAL A 235 16.87 -3.02 -5.18
CA VAL A 235 17.03 -4.04 -6.21
C VAL A 235 18.13 -3.62 -7.19
N TYR A 236 18.96 -4.59 -7.60
CA TYR A 236 19.98 -4.45 -8.63
C TYR A 236 19.65 -5.42 -9.77
N ALA A 237 19.93 -5.05 -11.01
CA ALA A 237 19.86 -5.94 -12.17
C ALA A 237 21.27 -6.37 -12.58
N THR A 238 21.44 -7.61 -13.05
CA THR A 238 22.74 -8.14 -13.51
C THR A 238 22.59 -8.83 -14.86
N ASN A 239 23.47 -8.50 -15.80
CA ASN A 239 23.63 -9.20 -17.09
C ASN A 239 25.03 -9.81 -17.22
N THR A 240 25.40 -10.26 -18.43
CA THR A 240 26.72 -10.86 -18.71
C THR A 240 27.90 -9.89 -18.54
N ILE A 241 27.64 -8.58 -18.53
CA ILE A 241 28.66 -7.53 -18.46
C ILE A 241 28.89 -7.09 -17.02
N GLY A 242 27.82 -6.98 -16.23
CA GLY A 242 27.91 -6.59 -14.84
C GLY A 242 26.56 -6.24 -14.22
N SER A 243 26.62 -5.65 -13.02
CA SER A 243 25.44 -5.21 -12.27
C SER A 243 25.16 -3.73 -12.47
N SER A 244 23.88 -3.36 -12.40
CA SER A 244 23.41 -1.98 -12.39
C SER A 244 23.77 -1.26 -11.08
N SER A 245 23.53 0.05 -11.02
CA SER A 245 23.34 0.73 -9.73
C SER A 245 22.05 0.27 -9.04
N SER A 246 21.87 0.63 -7.77
CA SER A 246 20.66 0.31 -7.02
C SER A 246 19.42 1.03 -7.56
N SER A 247 18.26 0.41 -7.37
CA SER A 247 16.95 1.06 -7.51
C SER A 247 16.77 2.20 -6.50
N ASN A 248 15.65 2.92 -6.60
CA ASN A 248 15.14 3.72 -5.49
C ASN A 248 14.97 2.86 -4.23
N LEU A 249 15.12 3.49 -3.07
CA LEU A 249 14.95 2.86 -1.75
C LEU A 249 13.48 3.00 -1.32
N LEU A 250 12.85 1.89 -0.97
CA LEU A 250 11.56 1.91 -0.29
C LEU A 250 11.72 1.37 1.13
N THR A 251 11.07 2.04 2.08
CA THR A 251 10.97 1.60 3.47
C THR A 251 9.54 1.17 3.75
N THR A 252 9.38 0.01 4.35
CA THR A 252 8.06 -0.50 4.76
C THR A 252 8.16 -1.18 6.11
N ARG A 253 7.03 -1.35 6.79
CA ARG A 253 6.94 -2.02 8.08
C ARG A 253 6.22 -3.34 7.91
N THR A 254 6.79 -4.44 8.41
CA THR A 254 6.03 -5.70 8.51
C THR A 254 4.80 -5.49 9.38
N ASN A 255 3.75 -6.28 9.15
CA ASN A 255 2.59 -6.22 10.03
C ASN A 255 3.01 -6.58 11.46
N ILE A 256 2.25 -6.10 12.43
CA ILE A 256 2.25 -6.71 13.75
C ILE A 256 1.30 -7.91 13.70
N ASP A 257 1.61 -8.99 14.42
CA ASP A 257 0.55 -9.91 14.78
C ASP A 257 -0.37 -9.09 15.69
N TYR A 258 -1.52 -8.66 15.18
CA TYR A 258 -2.54 -8.15 16.07
C TYR A 258 -2.88 -9.29 17.03
N LEU A 259 -2.77 -8.97 18.31
CA LEU A 259 -3.32 -9.72 19.42
C LEU A 259 -4.62 -10.38 18.94
N VAL A 260 -4.70 -11.71 18.98
CA VAL A 260 -5.97 -12.40 18.74
C VAL A 260 -6.97 -11.73 19.68
N ALA A 261 -7.95 -11.01 19.14
CA ALA A 261 -8.94 -10.37 19.99
C ALA A 261 -9.77 -11.45 20.67
N CYS A 262 -10.32 -11.17 21.85
CA CYS A 262 -11.42 -11.99 22.31
C CYS A 262 -12.58 -11.78 21.31
N GLY A 263 -12.94 -12.85 20.60
CA GLY A 263 -13.99 -12.80 19.58
C GLY A 263 -15.34 -12.42 20.19
N MET A 264 -16.26 -11.98 19.32
CA MET A 264 -17.63 -11.72 19.75
C MET A 264 -18.24 -12.99 20.38
N GLU A 265 -18.90 -12.83 21.51
CA GLU A 265 -19.53 -13.94 22.23
C GLU A 265 -20.92 -13.54 22.71
N THR A 266 -21.89 -14.42 22.48
CA THR A 266 -23.23 -14.31 23.05
C THR A 266 -23.40 -15.29 24.19
N THR A 267 -23.69 -14.77 25.39
CA THR A 267 -23.93 -15.60 26.58
C THR A 267 -25.35 -15.38 27.08
N VAL A 268 -26.10 -16.46 27.27
CA VAL A 268 -27.47 -16.42 27.82
C VAL A 268 -27.43 -16.82 29.29
N SER A 269 -27.96 -15.97 30.18
CA SER A 269 -28.27 -16.33 31.57
C SER A 269 -29.78 -16.40 31.74
N SER A 270 -30.25 -17.39 32.50
CA SER A 270 -31.67 -17.72 32.69
C SER A 270 -32.48 -16.59 33.35
N ASP A 271 -31.83 -15.66 34.03
CA ASP A 271 -32.41 -14.59 34.85
C ASP A 271 -31.93 -13.17 34.49
N HIS A 272 -30.79 -13.02 33.82
CA HIS A 272 -30.21 -11.70 33.46
C HIS A 272 -30.32 -11.35 31.97
N GLY A 273 -30.78 -12.27 31.13
CA GLY A 273 -31.00 -12.07 29.70
C GLY A 273 -29.83 -12.49 28.81
N THR A 274 -29.82 -12.01 27.57
CA THR A 274 -28.79 -12.33 26.56
C THR A 274 -27.78 -11.20 26.46
N PHE A 275 -26.51 -11.50 26.78
CA PHE A 275 -25.40 -10.55 26.67
C PHE A 275 -24.67 -10.72 25.33
N GLU A 276 -24.44 -9.61 24.64
CA GLU A 276 -23.65 -9.54 23.40
C GLU A 276 -22.30 -8.87 23.70
N TRP A 277 -21.24 -9.67 23.84
CA TRP A 277 -19.89 -9.17 24.11
C TRP A 277 -19.18 -8.80 22.79
N PRO A 278 -18.73 -7.55 22.62
CA PRO A 278 -18.08 -7.10 21.38
C PRO A 278 -16.63 -7.62 21.27
N GLU A 279 -16.10 -7.63 20.05
CA GLU A 279 -14.68 -7.93 19.83
C GLU A 279 -13.79 -6.95 20.62
N THR A 280 -12.88 -7.49 21.43
CA THR A 280 -12.11 -6.71 22.41
C THR A 280 -10.65 -7.13 22.46
N ILE A 281 -9.75 -6.16 22.55
CA ILE A 281 -8.31 -6.41 22.67
C ILE A 281 -7.94 -7.01 24.05
N PRO A 282 -6.90 -7.87 24.12
CA PRO A 282 -6.43 -8.43 25.39
C PRO A 282 -6.12 -7.38 26.47
N ASP A 283 -6.36 -7.77 27.72
CA ASP A 283 -6.28 -6.97 28.94
C ASP A 283 -7.29 -5.82 29.10
N SER A 284 -8.26 -5.69 28.20
CA SER A 284 -9.36 -4.72 28.33
C SER A 284 -10.59 -5.31 29.02
N THR A 285 -11.31 -4.48 29.77
CA THR A 285 -12.61 -4.79 30.39
C THR A 285 -13.72 -4.09 29.63
N VAL A 286 -14.77 -4.83 29.28
CA VAL A 286 -15.97 -4.30 28.63
C VAL A 286 -17.10 -4.21 29.64
N ASN A 287 -17.86 -3.11 29.58
CA ASN A 287 -19.11 -2.94 30.32
C ASN A 287 -20.26 -2.87 29.31
N ILE A 288 -21.32 -3.65 29.52
CA ILE A 288 -22.54 -3.63 28.70
C ILE A 288 -23.77 -3.53 29.60
N SER A 289 -24.83 -2.89 29.11
CA SER A 289 -26.09 -2.76 29.85
C SER A 289 -26.71 -4.12 30.15
N CYS A 290 -27.28 -4.28 31.34
CA CYS A 290 -28.00 -5.49 31.73
C CYS A 290 -29.33 -5.59 30.96
N PRO A 291 -29.55 -6.62 30.12
CA PRO A 291 -30.76 -6.74 29.29
C PRO A 291 -32.07 -6.79 30.09
N ASN A 292 -32.05 -7.47 31.24
CA ASN A 292 -33.20 -7.61 32.14
C ASN A 292 -32.98 -6.92 33.51
N GLY A 293 -31.92 -6.10 33.63
CA GLY A 293 -31.61 -5.38 34.86
C GLY A 293 -32.25 -3.99 34.89
N PRO A 294 -32.14 -3.27 36.03
CA PRO A 294 -32.66 -1.92 36.14
C PRO A 294 -31.93 -0.96 35.20
N SER A 295 -32.59 0.15 34.84
CA SER A 295 -32.03 1.16 33.94
C SER A 295 -30.69 1.67 34.49
N GLY A 296 -29.63 1.58 33.68
CA GLY A 296 -28.27 1.98 34.06
C GLY A 296 -27.40 0.88 34.67
N ALA A 297 -27.94 -0.30 35.00
CA ALA A 297 -27.13 -1.43 35.43
C ALA A 297 -26.28 -1.98 34.28
N THR A 298 -25.03 -2.33 34.60
CA THR A 298 -24.09 -2.91 33.63
C THR A 298 -23.44 -4.19 34.13
N ALA A 299 -23.34 -5.19 33.26
CA ALA A 299 -22.44 -6.32 33.43
C ALA A 299 -21.04 -5.97 32.91
N ASN A 300 -20.01 -6.61 33.47
CA ASN A 300 -18.65 -6.44 32.98
C ASN A 300 -17.90 -7.76 32.80
N ARG A 301 -16.90 -7.75 31.91
CA ARG A 301 -16.09 -8.92 31.58
C ARG A 301 -14.74 -8.50 31.01
N LYS A 302 -13.65 -9.13 31.45
CA LYS A 302 -12.29 -8.89 30.94
C LYS A 302 -11.90 -9.88 29.84
N CYS A 303 -11.29 -9.36 28.78
CA CYS A 303 -10.52 -10.14 27.83
C CYS A 303 -9.12 -10.38 28.40
N THR A 304 -8.74 -11.64 28.64
CA THR A 304 -7.42 -11.96 29.23
C THR A 304 -6.29 -11.79 28.20
N ASN A 305 -5.04 -11.71 28.67
CA ASN A 305 -3.84 -11.61 27.83
C ASN A 305 -3.66 -12.77 26.83
N ASN A 306 -4.31 -13.91 27.08
CA ASN A 306 -4.30 -15.10 26.23
C ASN A 306 -5.49 -15.14 25.24
N SER A 307 -6.18 -14.01 25.03
CA SER A 307 -7.27 -13.89 24.06
C SER A 307 -8.48 -14.76 24.37
N THR A 308 -8.71 -15.03 25.66
CA THR A 308 -9.90 -15.71 26.16
C THR A 308 -10.70 -14.81 27.08
N TRP A 309 -12.02 -14.91 27.01
CA TRP A 309 -12.90 -14.23 27.94
C TRP A 309 -12.89 -14.91 29.31
N GLU A 310 -12.89 -14.12 30.38
CA GLU A 310 -13.16 -14.63 31.73
C GLU A 310 -14.67 -14.90 31.95
N SER A 311 -15.09 -15.30 33.16
CA SER A 311 -16.52 -15.41 33.47
C SER A 311 -17.15 -14.01 33.63
N PRO A 312 -18.33 -13.75 33.05
CA PRO A 312 -18.98 -12.43 33.15
C PRO A 312 -19.38 -12.12 34.60
N ASN A 313 -19.10 -10.90 35.05
CA ASN A 313 -19.58 -10.36 36.32
C ASN A 313 -20.93 -9.67 36.09
N VAL A 314 -21.98 -10.29 36.62
CA VAL A 314 -23.39 -9.89 36.44
C VAL A 314 -24.07 -9.54 37.76
N THR A 315 -23.31 -9.27 38.82
CA THR A 315 -23.86 -9.02 40.18
C THR A 315 -24.89 -7.89 40.21
N PHE A 316 -24.77 -6.90 39.33
CA PHE A 316 -25.69 -5.76 39.24
C PHE A 316 -26.91 -5.98 38.32
N CYS A 317 -27.03 -7.16 37.70
CA CYS A 317 -28.09 -7.46 36.71
C CYS A 317 -29.28 -8.27 37.27
N ALA A 318 -29.36 -8.54 38.57
CA ALA A 318 -30.38 -9.42 39.15
C ALA A 318 -31.75 -8.74 39.38
N THR A 319 -32.84 -9.43 39.02
CA THR A 319 -34.21 -9.05 39.42
C THR A 319 -34.47 -9.53 40.84
N SER A 320 -34.73 -8.63 41.79
CA SER A 320 -35.00 -9.02 43.16
C SER A 320 -36.41 -9.62 43.34
N VAL A 321 -36.68 -10.17 44.53
CA VAL A 321 -38.03 -10.57 44.96
C VAL A 321 -39.00 -9.38 44.93
N ILE A 322 -38.53 -8.18 45.30
CA ILE A 322 -39.31 -6.94 45.33
C ILE A 322 -39.76 -6.55 43.92
N SER A 323 -38.85 -6.55 42.94
CA SER A 323 -39.20 -6.25 41.53
C SER A 323 -40.22 -7.25 40.95
N ASN A 324 -40.21 -8.51 41.39
CA ASN A 324 -41.24 -9.48 41.01
C ASN A 324 -42.58 -9.22 41.70
N GLN A 325 -42.59 -8.74 42.94
CA GLN A 325 -43.80 -8.34 43.65
C GLN A 325 -44.44 -7.10 42.99
N PHE A 326 -43.66 -6.11 42.54
CA PHE A 326 -44.16 -4.97 41.75
C PHE A 326 -44.84 -5.45 40.46
N ARG A 327 -44.19 -6.37 39.75
CA ARG A 327 -44.77 -6.97 38.55
C ARG A 327 -46.09 -7.70 38.82
N ASN A 328 -46.25 -8.31 40.00
CA ASN A 328 -47.48 -9.00 40.35
C ASN A 328 -48.61 -8.03 40.72
N ILE A 329 -48.34 -7.00 41.53
CA ILE A 329 -49.36 -6.00 41.88
C ILE A 329 -49.79 -5.17 40.66
N SER A 330 -48.88 -4.92 39.70
CA SER A 330 -49.18 -4.20 38.45
C SER A 330 -50.24 -4.87 37.57
N LYS A 331 -50.51 -6.17 37.77
CA LYS A 331 -51.50 -6.95 37.00
C LYS A 331 -52.91 -6.86 37.58
N VAL A 332 -53.08 -6.25 38.74
CA VAL A 332 -54.37 -6.14 39.44
C VAL A 332 -54.95 -4.76 39.17
N ASN A 333 -56.20 -4.71 38.69
CA ASN A 333 -56.91 -3.44 38.50
C ASN A 333 -57.46 -2.93 39.84
N VAL A 334 -57.39 -1.61 40.06
CA VAL A 334 -57.94 -0.97 41.24
C VAL A 334 -59.46 -0.81 41.10
N THR A 335 -60.20 -1.24 42.13
CA THR A 335 -61.67 -1.22 42.22
C THR A 335 -62.11 -0.80 43.62
N ALA A 336 -63.40 -0.48 43.79
CA ALA A 336 -63.95 -0.11 45.09
C ALA A 336 -63.77 -1.20 46.17
N GLU A 337 -63.76 -2.47 45.78
CA GLU A 337 -63.68 -3.61 46.70
C GLU A 337 -62.27 -3.91 47.19
N ASN A 338 -61.23 -3.49 46.45
CA ASN A 338 -59.85 -3.86 46.71
C ASN A 338 -58.90 -2.66 46.90
N VAL A 339 -59.36 -1.42 46.73
CA VAL A 339 -58.53 -0.20 46.77
C VAL A 339 -57.70 -0.10 48.05
N VAL A 340 -58.28 -0.39 49.22
CA VAL A 340 -57.55 -0.35 50.50
C VAL A 340 -56.45 -1.41 50.53
N SER A 341 -56.77 -2.66 50.21
CA SER A 341 -55.79 -3.77 50.23
C SER A 341 -54.67 -3.61 49.20
N ILE A 342 -54.96 -3.01 48.04
CA ILE A 342 -53.94 -2.70 47.04
C ILE A 342 -53.00 -1.62 47.56
N PHE A 343 -53.53 -0.59 48.21
CA PHE A 343 -52.73 0.50 48.77
C PHE A 343 -51.87 0.01 49.93
N GLU A 344 -52.40 -0.81 50.84
CA GLU A 344 -51.59 -1.45 51.90
C GLU A 344 -50.44 -2.27 51.31
N ASN A 345 -50.74 -3.16 50.35
CA ASN A 345 -49.71 -3.99 49.70
C ASN A 345 -48.68 -3.14 48.94
N LEU A 346 -49.11 -2.04 48.30
CA LEU A 346 -48.22 -1.14 47.59
C LEU A 346 -47.34 -0.36 48.57
N THR A 347 -47.89 0.14 49.68
CA THR A 347 -47.14 0.81 50.75
C THR A 347 -46.05 -0.10 51.30
N ASP A 348 -46.40 -1.33 51.70
CA ASP A 348 -45.43 -2.32 52.20
C ASP A 348 -44.32 -2.62 51.18
N LEU A 349 -44.69 -2.71 49.91
CA LEU A 349 -43.76 -3.00 48.83
C LEU A 349 -42.81 -1.84 48.55
N VAL A 350 -43.31 -0.61 48.53
CA VAL A 350 -42.50 0.60 48.36
C VAL A 350 -41.55 0.78 49.56
N MET A 351 -42.04 0.60 50.78
CA MET A 351 -41.23 0.71 52.01
C MET A 351 -40.14 -0.36 52.10
N SER A 352 -40.38 -1.56 51.57
CA SER A 352 -39.36 -2.62 51.52
C SER A 352 -38.33 -2.43 50.41
N THR A 353 -38.52 -1.44 49.52
CA THR A 353 -37.63 -1.12 48.41
C THR A 353 -36.41 -0.30 48.86
N THR A 354 -35.48 -0.98 49.52
CA THR A 354 -34.24 -0.37 50.07
C THR A 354 -33.02 -0.55 49.15
N ASP A 355 -33.06 -1.49 48.22
CA ASP A 355 -31.97 -1.74 47.28
C ASP A 355 -32.07 -0.81 46.06
N ALA A 356 -30.97 -0.17 45.69
CA ALA A 356 -30.88 0.69 44.51
C ALA A 356 -31.24 -0.03 43.20
N ALA A 357 -31.07 -1.36 43.14
CA ALA A 357 -31.49 -2.16 41.98
C ALA A 357 -33.02 -2.23 41.83
N ASP A 358 -33.77 -2.13 42.93
CA ASP A 358 -35.23 -2.16 42.94
C ASP A 358 -35.87 -0.77 42.84
N GLN A 359 -35.12 0.28 43.13
CA GLN A 359 -35.51 1.66 42.83
C GLN A 359 -35.32 1.94 41.34
N ASN A 360 -36.17 1.35 40.49
CA ASN A 360 -36.03 1.42 39.03
C ASN A 360 -37.32 1.92 38.34
N THR A 361 -37.17 2.29 37.06
CA THR A 361 -38.24 2.91 36.26
C THR A 361 -39.48 2.03 36.11
N ASP A 362 -39.34 0.71 36.11
CA ASP A 362 -40.49 -0.18 35.96
C ASP A 362 -41.30 -0.28 37.26
N ASN A 363 -40.62 -0.32 38.41
CA ASN A 363 -41.26 -0.33 39.71
C ASN A 363 -41.95 1.02 40.00
N ILE A 364 -41.29 2.17 39.75
CA ILE A 364 -41.92 3.49 39.95
C ILE A 364 -43.09 3.72 38.99
N ARG A 365 -43.04 3.18 37.76
CA ARG A 365 -44.18 3.21 36.83
C ARG A 365 -45.36 2.39 37.35
N THR A 366 -45.10 1.29 38.05
CA THR A 366 -46.15 0.52 38.72
C THR A 366 -46.83 1.35 39.82
N VAL A 367 -46.05 2.05 40.65
CA VAL A 367 -46.58 3.00 41.66
C VAL A 367 -47.44 4.07 41.01
N SER A 368 -46.89 4.76 40.00
CA SER A 368 -47.57 5.79 39.20
C SER A 368 -48.90 5.30 38.61
N ALA A 369 -48.91 4.10 38.02
CA ALA A 369 -50.10 3.52 37.42
C ALA A 369 -51.20 3.18 38.45
N ILE A 370 -50.83 2.66 39.62
CA ILE A 370 -51.79 2.35 40.68
C ILE A 370 -52.38 3.64 41.27
N LEU A 371 -51.54 4.66 41.55
CA LEU A 371 -52.00 5.97 41.99
C LEU A 371 -52.99 6.60 41.00
N ASN A 372 -52.70 6.55 39.69
CA ASN A 372 -53.60 7.09 38.67
C ASN A 372 -54.92 6.31 38.58
N GLN A 373 -54.89 4.98 38.66
CA GLN A 373 -56.11 4.18 38.68
C GLN A 373 -56.99 4.54 39.88
N THR A 374 -56.40 4.73 41.06
CA THR A 374 -57.12 5.19 42.25
C THR A 374 -57.66 6.59 42.10
N ALA A 375 -56.87 7.52 41.55
CA ALA A 375 -57.33 8.87 41.27
C ALA A 375 -58.58 8.86 40.38
N ILE A 376 -58.59 8.03 39.33
CA ILE A 376 -59.75 7.85 38.44
C ILE A 376 -60.93 7.22 39.20
N LEU A 377 -60.68 6.18 40.00
CA LEU A 377 -61.71 5.47 40.76
C LEU A 377 -62.43 6.40 41.75
N LEU A 378 -61.67 7.18 42.53
CA LEU A 378 -62.22 8.09 43.53
C LEU A 378 -62.87 9.32 42.89
N SER A 379 -62.46 9.70 41.68
CA SER A 379 -63.12 10.78 40.92
C SER A 379 -64.58 10.45 40.54
N ASP A 380 -65.03 9.19 40.60
CA ASP A 380 -66.43 8.84 40.37
C ASP A 380 -67.27 9.06 41.64
N PRO A 381 -68.21 10.03 41.65
CA PRO A 381 -69.03 10.36 42.82
C PRO A 381 -69.79 9.16 43.40
N LYS A 382 -70.22 8.21 42.55
CA LYS A 382 -70.99 7.04 42.99
C LYS A 382 -70.13 6.02 43.72
N ILE A 383 -68.86 5.91 43.32
CA ILE A 383 -67.92 4.96 43.91
C ILE A 383 -67.43 5.51 45.24
N ILE A 384 -67.00 6.76 45.25
CA ILE A 384 -66.40 7.38 46.43
C ILE A 384 -67.41 7.54 47.58
N MET A 385 -68.72 7.72 47.28
CA MET A 385 -69.79 7.72 48.29
C MET A 385 -70.10 6.33 48.87
N ASN A 386 -69.66 5.25 48.21
CA ASN A 386 -69.87 3.88 48.66
C ASN A 386 -68.73 3.35 49.54
N LEU A 387 -67.62 4.09 49.63
CA LEU A 387 -66.53 3.79 50.56
C LEU A 387 -66.84 4.41 51.93
N SER A 388 -66.53 3.67 52.99
CA SER A 388 -66.63 4.15 54.37
C SER A 388 -65.57 5.22 54.67
N SER A 389 -65.83 6.07 55.66
CA SER A 389 -64.86 7.09 56.10
C SER A 389 -63.53 6.48 56.54
N SER A 390 -63.54 5.26 57.11
CA SER A 390 -62.31 4.52 57.44
C SER A 390 -61.54 4.08 56.21
N GLU A 391 -62.21 3.62 55.15
CA GLU A 391 -61.54 3.20 53.91
C GLU A 391 -60.92 4.39 53.17
N LEU A 392 -61.62 5.53 53.15
CA LEU A 392 -61.10 6.78 52.59
C LEU A 392 -59.90 7.30 53.40
N LEU A 393 -59.96 7.24 54.73
CA LEU A 393 -58.85 7.62 55.59
C LEU A 393 -57.62 6.73 55.36
N MET A 394 -57.78 5.40 55.37
CA MET A 394 -56.66 4.46 55.13
C MET A 394 -56.07 4.64 53.73
N THR A 395 -56.89 4.86 52.71
CA THR A 395 -56.41 5.12 51.34
C THR A 395 -55.57 6.40 51.30
N THR A 396 -56.00 7.44 52.02
CA THR A 396 -55.28 8.72 52.13
C THR A 396 -53.95 8.57 52.86
N GLU A 397 -53.95 7.90 54.02
CA GLU A 397 -52.74 7.65 54.82
C GLU A 397 -51.71 6.83 54.05
N ASN A 398 -52.16 5.78 53.34
CA ASN A 398 -51.29 4.97 52.47
C ASN A 398 -50.74 5.79 51.30
N THR A 399 -51.56 6.66 50.70
CA THR A 399 -51.09 7.54 49.60
C THR A 399 -49.94 8.42 50.08
N VAL A 400 -50.07 9.05 51.25
CA VAL A 400 -49.02 9.89 51.84
C VAL A 400 -47.75 9.07 52.13
N GLN A 401 -47.89 7.89 52.74
CA GLN A 401 -46.74 7.02 53.05
C GLN A 401 -46.00 6.55 51.79
N ILE A 402 -46.72 6.23 50.72
CA ILE A 402 -46.12 5.89 49.43
C ILE A 402 -45.29 7.07 48.91
N LEU A 403 -45.84 8.29 48.94
CA LEU A 403 -45.15 9.50 48.46
C LEU A 403 -43.88 9.80 49.26
N ASP A 404 -43.98 9.74 50.59
CA ASP A 404 -42.84 9.92 51.51
C ASP A 404 -41.74 8.88 51.23
N SER A 405 -42.13 7.61 51.04
CA SER A 405 -41.17 6.53 50.78
C SER A 405 -40.49 6.60 49.41
N ILE A 406 -41.19 7.04 48.36
CA ILE A 406 -40.58 7.19 47.03
C ILE A 406 -39.71 8.44 46.91
N GLU A 407 -39.87 9.44 47.78
CA GLU A 407 -38.99 10.61 47.81
C GLU A 407 -37.54 10.21 48.11
N GLU A 408 -37.35 9.15 48.91
CA GLU A 408 -36.03 8.59 49.22
C GLU A 408 -35.42 7.77 48.06
N TRP A 409 -36.17 7.50 46.99
CA TRP A 409 -35.65 6.77 45.83
C TRP A 409 -34.71 7.65 44.99
N SER A 410 -33.88 7.02 44.16
CA SER A 410 -33.00 7.73 43.22
C SER A 410 -33.75 8.84 42.44
N PRO A 411 -33.28 10.11 42.50
CA PRO A 411 -33.96 11.24 41.85
C PRO A 411 -34.19 11.04 40.36
N ALA A 412 -33.22 10.43 39.67
CA ALA A 412 -33.31 10.14 38.23
C ALA A 412 -34.42 9.14 37.88
N VAL A 413 -34.84 8.31 38.84
CA VAL A 413 -35.93 7.34 38.67
C VAL A 413 -37.27 7.99 38.99
N VAL A 414 -37.36 8.73 40.09
CA VAL A 414 -38.58 9.46 40.50
C VAL A 414 -39.00 10.49 39.45
N GLU A 415 -38.03 11.22 38.87
CA GLU A 415 -38.28 12.23 37.83
C GLU A 415 -38.98 11.65 36.59
N THR A 416 -38.82 10.35 36.30
CA THR A 416 -39.46 9.73 35.12
C THR A 416 -40.98 9.68 35.20
N GLU A 417 -41.54 9.66 36.42
CA GLU A 417 -42.99 9.53 36.65
C GLU A 417 -43.54 10.63 37.59
N SER A 418 -42.70 11.57 38.04
CA SER A 418 -43.06 12.61 39.02
C SER A 418 -44.32 13.39 38.62
N ASN A 419 -44.44 13.84 37.37
CA ASN A 419 -45.62 14.54 36.88
C ASN A 419 -46.90 13.68 36.97
N ASN A 420 -46.82 12.39 36.64
CA ASN A 420 -47.97 11.49 36.69
C ASN A 420 -48.37 11.21 38.14
N ILE A 421 -47.39 11.03 39.03
CA ILE A 421 -47.58 10.80 40.45
C ILE A 421 -48.23 12.02 41.12
N ILE A 422 -47.68 13.22 40.88
CA ILE A 422 -48.21 14.49 41.40
C ILE A 422 -49.64 14.71 40.90
N ASN A 423 -49.88 14.61 39.58
CA ASN A 423 -51.24 14.76 39.03
C ASN A 423 -52.23 13.75 39.60
N SER A 424 -51.79 12.52 39.86
CA SER A 424 -52.65 11.48 40.47
C SER A 424 -52.97 11.81 41.91
N PHE A 425 -51.98 12.27 42.68
CA PHE A 425 -52.17 12.74 44.05
C PHE A 425 -53.14 13.91 44.12
N GLU A 426 -52.94 14.97 43.32
CA GLU A 426 -53.83 16.13 43.26
C GLU A 426 -55.27 15.71 42.97
N ARG A 427 -55.47 14.80 42.01
CA ARG A 427 -56.80 14.27 41.69
C ARG A 427 -57.43 13.44 42.81
N ILE A 428 -56.63 12.67 43.55
CA ILE A 428 -57.10 11.93 44.74
C ILE A 428 -57.57 12.94 45.80
N ILE A 429 -56.79 13.98 46.06
CA ILE A 429 -57.13 15.02 47.03
C ILE A 429 -58.37 15.79 46.61
N ASP A 430 -58.46 16.21 45.35
CA ASP A 430 -59.65 16.89 44.81
C ASP A 430 -60.91 16.03 44.96
N ALA A 431 -60.81 14.73 44.68
CA ALA A 431 -61.94 13.82 44.82
C ALA A 431 -62.40 13.70 46.29
N LEU A 432 -61.48 13.74 47.25
CA LEU A 432 -61.77 13.70 48.68
C LEU A 432 -62.39 15.01 49.18
N ILE A 433 -61.87 16.16 48.74
CA ILE A 433 -62.37 17.50 49.14
C ILE A 433 -63.77 17.77 48.60
N ASN A 434 -64.09 17.30 47.39
CA ASN A 434 -65.37 17.56 46.73
C ASN A 434 -66.51 16.64 47.19
N GLN A 435 -66.33 15.84 48.25
CA GLN A 435 -67.41 15.09 48.86
C GLN A 435 -68.26 15.96 49.79
N ASP A 436 -69.59 15.84 49.72
CA ASP A 436 -70.56 16.53 50.59
C ASP A 436 -70.36 16.28 52.11
N ASN A 437 -69.49 15.32 52.51
CA ASN A 437 -69.24 14.89 53.89
C ASN A 437 -67.86 15.24 54.48
N PHE A 438 -66.92 15.80 53.70
CA PHE A 438 -65.59 16.20 54.21
C PHE A 438 -65.43 17.72 54.10
N THR A 439 -65.58 18.43 55.22
CA THR A 439 -65.67 19.90 55.20
C THR A 439 -64.39 20.63 55.60
N ASN A 440 -63.25 19.94 55.79
CA ASN A 440 -61.97 20.63 55.92
C ASN A 440 -60.77 19.69 55.66
N VAL A 441 -59.91 20.08 54.72
CA VAL A 441 -58.55 19.56 54.59
C VAL A 441 -57.62 20.68 55.03
N THR A 442 -57.04 20.56 56.23
CA THR A 442 -56.01 21.50 56.70
C THR A 442 -54.66 21.00 56.26
N VAL A 443 -54.02 21.74 55.34
CA VAL A 443 -52.59 21.58 55.04
C VAL A 443 -51.80 22.19 56.20
N VAL A 444 -51.02 21.38 56.90
CA VAL A 444 -50.09 21.86 57.93
C VAL A 444 -48.71 21.92 57.28
N GLU A 445 -48.17 23.12 57.13
CA GLU A 445 -46.79 23.31 56.64
C GLU A 445 -45.80 22.63 57.58
N ASN A 446 -45.29 21.48 57.18
CA ASN A 446 -43.89 21.30 56.76
C ASN A 446 -43.60 19.86 56.33
N ASP A 447 -44.52 18.91 56.55
CA ASP A 447 -44.50 17.56 56.00
C ASP A 447 -45.98 17.11 55.92
N ILE A 448 -46.46 16.67 54.76
CA ILE A 448 -47.89 16.53 54.46
C ILE A 448 -48.54 15.47 55.35
N ALA A 449 -49.34 15.88 56.34
CA ALA A 449 -50.22 14.98 57.10
C ALA A 449 -51.69 15.43 56.96
N LEU A 450 -52.50 14.59 56.32
CA LEU A 450 -53.96 14.78 56.17
C LEU A 450 -54.69 14.11 57.34
N LYS A 451 -55.38 14.90 58.17
CA LYS A 451 -56.22 14.39 59.26
C LYS A 451 -57.67 14.77 59.01
N GLY A 452 -58.53 13.77 58.73
CA GLY A 452 -59.97 13.99 58.51
C GLY A 452 -60.77 13.90 59.81
N GLU A 453 -61.58 14.92 60.14
CA GLU A 453 -62.58 14.87 61.22
C GLU A 453 -63.96 15.34 60.69
N SER A 454 -65.04 14.64 61.09
CA SER A 454 -66.40 14.84 60.56
C SER A 454 -67.20 15.90 61.32
N PHE A 455 -67.83 16.87 60.63
CA PHE A 455 -68.82 17.79 61.24
C PHE A 455 -69.97 18.15 60.29
N GLN A 456 -71.17 18.43 60.85
CA GLN A 456 -72.41 18.66 60.10
C GLN A 456 -72.48 20.03 59.38
N GLN A 457 -72.99 19.97 58.15
CA GLN A 457 -73.11 20.99 57.09
C GLN A 457 -74.10 22.12 57.41
N ALA A 458 -73.80 22.99 58.38
CA ALA A 458 -74.66 24.15 58.68
C ALA A 458 -73.94 25.50 58.81
N VAL A 459 -72.61 25.58 58.66
CA VAL A 459 -71.92 26.87 58.79
C VAL A 459 -70.76 26.96 57.80
N PHE A 460 -70.73 28.09 57.08
CA PHE A 460 -69.62 28.66 56.28
C PHE A 460 -69.65 28.45 54.75
N ASN A 461 -70.21 29.46 54.06
CA ASN A 461 -69.87 29.82 52.67
C ASN A 461 -68.63 30.73 52.67
N GLY A 462 -67.67 30.49 51.77
CA GLY A 462 -66.67 31.47 51.35
C GLY A 462 -65.24 31.27 51.86
N ILE A 463 -64.55 30.21 51.41
CA ILE A 463 -63.10 30.10 51.55
C ILE A 463 -62.48 30.03 50.14
N GLU A 464 -61.47 30.86 49.92
CA GLU A 464 -60.68 30.98 48.70
C GLU A 464 -59.26 30.47 49.00
N PHE A 465 -58.73 29.57 48.16
CA PHE A 465 -57.38 29.01 48.32
C PHE A 465 -56.38 29.80 47.47
N THR A 466 -55.30 30.29 48.08
CA THR A 466 -54.13 30.82 47.38
C THR A 466 -52.93 29.92 47.66
N ALA A 467 -52.39 29.29 46.62
CA ALA A 467 -51.10 28.61 46.65
C ALA A 467 -49.99 29.61 46.27
N ALA A 468 -48.87 29.59 47.01
CA ALA A 468 -47.63 30.26 46.63
C ALA A 468 -46.54 29.20 46.42
N SER A 469 -45.84 29.27 45.29
CA SER A 469 -44.71 28.39 44.98
C SER A 469 -43.45 28.82 45.74
N ILE A 470 -42.63 27.85 46.15
CA ILE A 470 -41.17 28.03 46.23
C ILE A 470 -40.52 26.97 45.35
#